data_AF-A0A3C0KAD6-F1
#
_entry.id   AF-A0A3C0KAD6-F1
#
_cell.length_a   1.000
_cell.length_b   1.000
_cell.length_c   1.000
_cell.angle_alpha   90.00
_cell.angle_beta   90.00
_cell.angle_gamma   90.00
#
_symmetry.space_group_name_H-M   'P 1'
#
loop_
_entity.id
_entity.type
_entity.pdbx_description
1 polymer ?
#
loop_
_entity_poly.entity_id
_entity_poly.type
_entity_poly.pdbx_seq_one_letter_code
_entity_poly.pdbx_strand_id
1 'polypeptide(L)'
;MPTINQLVRHGREVEQTKSKSPAMENCPQRRGVCTRVYTTTPKKPNSALRKVAKVRLTNGFEVISYIGGEGHNLQEHSVVLVR
;
A
#
# COMPACT_ATOMS: atom_id res chain seq x y z
N MET A 1 -22.11 -9.07 30.52
CA MET A 1 -20.97 -9.91 30.94
C MET A 1 -21.38 -11.36 30.73
N PRO A 2 -20.73 -12.13 29.85
CA PRO A 2 -21.16 -13.50 29.55
C PRO A 2 -20.88 -14.45 30.71
N THR A 3 -21.75 -15.45 30.91
CA THR A 3 -21.58 -16.49 31.92
C THR A 3 -20.53 -17.52 31.49
N ILE A 4 -19.95 -18.25 32.45
CA ILE A 4 -18.94 -19.29 32.16
C ILE A 4 -19.51 -20.35 31.21
N ASN A 5 -20.77 -20.76 31.39
CA ASN A 5 -21.44 -21.71 30.48
C ASN A 5 -21.63 -21.18 29.05
N GLN A 6 -21.77 -19.87 28.87
CA GLN A 6 -21.80 -19.26 27.53
C GLN A 6 -20.43 -19.32 26.87
N LEU A 7 -19.35 -19.08 27.63
CA LEU A 7 -17.97 -19.15 27.12
C LEU A 7 -17.53 -20.59 26.82
N VAL A 8 -18.04 -21.58 27.57
CA VAL A 8 -17.79 -23.01 27.31
C VAL A 8 -18.51 -23.48 26.04
N ARG A 9 -19.73 -22.99 25.78
CA ARG A 9 -20.50 -23.32 24.55
C ARG A 9 -20.02 -22.53 23.33
N HIS A 10 -19.65 -21.27 23.52
CA HIS A 10 -19.17 -20.35 22.49
C HIS A 10 -17.93 -19.64 23.01
N GLY A 11 -16.76 -20.09 22.55
CA GLY A 11 -15.50 -19.45 22.87
C GLY A 11 -15.45 -17.99 22.40
N ARG A 12 -14.56 -17.19 22.99
CA ARG A 12 -14.31 -15.84 22.48
C ARG A 12 -13.57 -15.92 21.16
N GLU A 13 -14.03 -15.16 20.17
CA GLU A 13 -13.33 -14.97 18.92
C GLU A 13 -12.54 -13.66 18.96
N VAL A 14 -11.34 -13.69 18.39
CA VAL A 14 -10.52 -12.49 18.21
C VAL A 14 -10.88 -11.87 16.87
N GLU A 15 -11.13 -10.56 16.86
CA GLU A 15 -11.39 -9.84 15.61
C GLU A 15 -10.14 -9.87 14.70
N GLN A 16 -10.32 -10.31 13.46
CA GLN A 16 -9.24 -10.33 12.48
C GLN A 16 -9.02 -8.93 11.90
N THR A 17 -7.78 -8.45 11.96
CA THR A 17 -7.41 -7.16 11.35
C THR A 17 -6.79 -7.37 9.98
N LYS A 18 -7.19 -6.55 8.99
CA LYS A 18 -6.61 -6.57 7.64
C LYS A 18 -5.39 -5.67 7.59
N SER A 19 -4.34 -6.12 6.90
CA SER A 19 -3.17 -5.28 6.63
C SER A 19 -3.55 -4.07 5.79
N LYS A 20 -2.95 -2.92 6.10
CA LYS A 20 -3.08 -1.68 5.32
C LYS A 20 -2.35 -1.78 3.97
N SER A 21 -1.41 -2.71 3.83
CA SER A 21 -0.55 -2.90 2.65
C SER A 21 -0.65 -4.35 2.13
N PRO A 22 -1.81 -4.78 1.61
CA PRO A 22 -2.01 -6.16 1.15
C PRO A 22 -1.07 -6.54 -0.01
N ALA A 23 -0.75 -5.59 -0.90
CA ALA A 23 0.12 -5.82 -2.04
C ALA A 23 1.58 -6.15 -1.68
N MET A 24 1.99 -5.90 -0.42
CA MET A 24 3.33 -6.21 0.06
C MET A 24 3.46 -7.64 0.58
N GLU A 25 2.36 -8.36 0.83
CA GLU A 25 2.34 -9.77 1.27
C GLU A 25 3.40 -10.06 2.37
N ASN A 26 3.39 -9.27 3.44
CA ASN A 26 4.32 -9.36 4.58
C ASN A 26 5.82 -9.19 4.25
N CYS A 27 6.18 -8.73 3.04
CA CYS A 27 7.53 -8.30 2.73
C CYS A 27 7.74 -6.83 3.10
N PRO A 28 8.90 -6.44 3.65
CA PRO A 28 9.19 -5.05 3.99
C PRO A 28 9.34 -4.17 2.73
N GLN A 29 9.86 -4.76 1.65
CA GLN A 29 10.11 -4.08 0.39
C GLN A 29 9.80 -5.05 -0.76
N ARG A 30 9.27 -4.53 -1.87
CA ARG A 30 9.06 -5.31 -3.10
C ARG A 30 9.53 -4.55 -4.31
N ARG A 31 10.21 -5.27 -5.21
CA ARG A 31 10.62 -4.74 -6.52
C ARG A 31 9.41 -4.64 -7.44
N GLY A 32 9.38 -3.59 -8.25
CA GLY A 32 8.38 -3.38 -9.29
C GLY A 32 8.90 -2.54 -10.45
N VAL A 33 8.09 -2.45 -11.50
CA VAL A 33 8.37 -1.69 -12.72
C VAL A 33 7.35 -0.57 -12.85
N CYS A 34 7.80 0.66 -13.09
CA CYS A 34 6.92 1.80 -13.33
C CYS A 34 6.17 1.64 -14.66
N THR A 35 4.84 1.60 -14.62
CA THR A 35 3.99 1.61 -15.82
C THR A 35 3.71 3.02 -16.29
N ARG A 36 3.56 3.98 -15.37
CA ARG A 36 3.34 5.39 -15.70
C ARG A 36 3.82 6.30 -14.58
N VAL A 37 4.53 7.38 -14.93
CA VAL A 37 4.95 8.43 -13.99
C VAL A 37 4.12 9.69 -14.27
N TYR A 38 3.49 10.25 -13.24
CA TYR A 38 2.58 11.40 -13.39
C TYR A 38 2.44 12.19 -12.09
N THR A 39 1.74 13.33 -12.14
CA THR A 39 1.46 14.17 -10.96
C THR A 39 -0.01 14.12 -10.57
N THR A 40 -0.30 14.18 -9.27
CA THR A 40 -1.67 14.22 -8.71
C THR A 40 -1.83 15.36 -7.73
N THR A 41 -3.04 15.93 -7.67
CA THR A 41 -3.40 16.93 -6.66
C THR A 41 -3.86 16.25 -5.37
N PRO A 42 -3.46 16.75 -4.19
CA PRO A 42 -3.89 16.19 -2.91
C PRO A 42 -5.36 16.52 -2.63
N LYS A 43 -5.95 15.83 -1.65
CA LYS A 43 -7.27 16.17 -1.12
C LYS A 43 -7.22 17.56 -0.45
N LYS A 44 -8.29 18.36 -0.60
CA LYS A 44 -8.52 19.58 0.19
C LYS A 44 -8.30 19.28 1.69
N PRO A 45 -7.71 20.19 2.49
CA PRO A 45 -7.46 21.63 2.24
C PRO A 45 -6.14 21.95 1.54
N ASN A 46 -5.32 20.94 1.25
CA ASN A 46 -3.98 21.14 0.73
C ASN A 46 -4.00 21.41 -0.78
N SER A 47 -2.98 22.14 -1.26
CA SER A 47 -2.74 22.39 -2.68
C SER A 47 -1.27 22.12 -2.99
N ALA A 48 -1.00 21.20 -3.93
CA ALA A 48 0.34 20.86 -4.42
C ALA A 48 0.23 19.94 -5.66
N LEU A 49 1.35 19.77 -6.37
CA LEU A 49 1.51 18.71 -7.38
C LEU A 49 2.37 17.59 -6.79
N ARG A 50 1.76 16.45 -6.43
CA ARG A 50 2.44 15.27 -5.87
C ARG A 50 2.94 14.39 -7.00
N LYS A 51 4.25 14.10 -7.03
CA LYS A 51 4.87 13.16 -7.98
C LYS A 51 4.54 11.73 -7.56
N VAL A 52 3.93 10.97 -8.45
CA VAL A 52 3.53 9.57 -8.20
C VAL A 52 3.88 8.69 -9.39
N ALA A 53 4.08 7.41 -9.12
CA ALA A 53 4.25 6.38 -10.14
C ALA A 53 3.21 5.29 -9.96
N LYS A 54 2.64 4.81 -11.06
CA LYS A 54 1.94 3.53 -11.11
C LYS A 54 3.00 2.45 -11.30
N VAL A 55 3.04 1.46 -10.42
CA VAL A 55 4.08 0.43 -10.37
C VAL A 55 3.42 -0.94 -10.41
N ARG A 56 3.87 -1.80 -11.32
CA ARG A 56 3.54 -3.23 -11.31
C ARG A 56 4.59 -3.98 -10.51
N LEU A 57 4.19 -4.54 -9.38
CA LEU A 57 5.04 -5.32 -8.49
C LEU A 57 5.32 -6.70 -9.07
N THR A 58 6.35 -7.36 -8.54
CA THR A 58 6.73 -8.73 -8.92
C THR A 58 5.65 -9.79 -8.67
N ASN A 59 4.71 -9.54 -7.75
CA ASN A 59 3.53 -10.38 -7.51
C ASN A 59 2.33 -10.06 -8.42
N GLY A 60 2.50 -9.19 -9.42
CA GLY A 60 1.46 -8.87 -10.39
C GLY A 60 0.48 -7.76 -9.97
N PHE A 61 0.54 -7.28 -8.72
CA PHE A 61 -0.29 -6.17 -8.28
C PHE A 61 0.15 -4.85 -8.91
N GLU A 62 -0.82 -4.03 -9.33
CA GLU A 62 -0.60 -2.64 -9.71
C GLU A 62 -0.92 -1.73 -8.54
N VAL A 63 0.08 -0.97 -8.08
CA VAL A 63 -0.04 -0.03 -6.98
C VAL A 63 0.39 1.37 -7.40
N ILE A 64 -0.12 2.39 -6.71
CA ILE A 64 0.34 3.77 -6.87
C ILE A 64 1.31 4.06 -5.74
N SER A 65 2.56 4.38 -6.09
CA SER A 65 3.61 4.73 -5.13
C SER A 65 3.95 6.21 -5.21
N TYR A 66 4.19 6.82 -4.05
CA TYR A 66 4.69 8.19 -3.97
C TYR A 66 6.18 8.24 -4.31
N ILE A 67 6.58 9.25 -5.10
CA ILE A 67 7.99 9.52 -5.38
C ILE A 67 8.45 10.60 -4.39
N GLY A 68 9.27 10.20 -3.42
CA GLY A 68 9.82 11.10 -2.41
C GLY A 68 10.85 12.08 -2.97
N GLY A 69 11.12 13.13 -2.19
CA GLY A 69 12.12 14.15 -2.53
C GLY A 69 11.64 15.23 -3.49
N GLU A 70 12.58 16.09 -3.89
CA GLU A 70 12.31 17.26 -4.75
C GLU A 70 12.38 16.92 -6.24
N GLY A 71 13.31 16.07 -6.66
CA GLY A 71 13.53 15.66 -8.05
C GLY A 71 13.40 14.14 -8.23
N HIS A 72 13.19 13.70 -9.46
CA HIS A 72 13.26 12.28 -9.84
C HIS A 72 13.64 12.14 -11.32
N ASN A 73 14.28 11.02 -11.66
CA ASN A 73 14.63 10.63 -13.03
C ASN A 73 13.87 9.36 -13.47
N LEU A 74 12.72 9.07 -12.85
CA LEU A 74 11.94 7.88 -13.21
C LEU A 74 11.24 8.08 -14.54
N GLN A 75 11.37 7.08 -15.40
CA GLN A 75 10.70 6.99 -16.70
C GLN A 75 9.77 5.77 -16.69
N GLU A 76 8.97 5.61 -17.75
CA GLU A 76 8.27 4.35 -17.98
C GLU A 76 9.28 3.19 -18.04
N HIS A 77 8.88 2.04 -17.52
CA HIS A 77 9.71 0.82 -17.42
C HIS A 77 10.92 0.91 -16.47
N SER A 78 11.07 2.00 -15.71
CA SER A 78 12.08 2.07 -14.65
C SER A 78 11.81 1.04 -13.56
N VAL A 79 12.86 0.35 -13.12
CA VAL A 79 12.79 -0.62 -12.02
C VAL A 79 12.98 0.10 -10.70
N VAL A 80 12.05 -0.10 -9.76
CA VAL A 80 12.03 0.57 -8.46
C VAL A 80 11.77 -0.41 -7.32
N LEU A 81 12.16 0.00 -6.12
CA LEU A 81 11.86 -0.71 -4.87
C LEU A 81 10.78 0.06 -4.10
N VAL A 82 9.67 -0.61 -3.79
CA VAL A 82 8.53 -0.03 -3.05
C VAL A 82 8.62 -0.48 -1.59
N ARG A 83 8.28 0.43 -0.67
CA ARG A 83 8.18 0.20 0.78
C ARG A 83 6.84 0.70 1.31
#